data_AF-A0A7K4BDU1-F1
#
_entry.id   AF-A0A7K4BDU1-F1
#
_cell.length_a   1.000
_cell.length_b   1.000
_cell.length_c   1.000
_cell.angle_alpha   90.00
_cell.angle_beta   90.00
_cell.angle_gamma   90.00
#
_symmetry.space_group_name_H-M   'P 1'
#
loop_
_entity.id
_entity.type
_entity.pdbx_description
1 polymer ?
#
loop_
_entity_poly.entity_id
_entity_poly.type
_entity_poly.pdbx_seq_one_letter_code
_entity_poly.pdbx_strand_id
1 'polypeptide(L)' 'MKTINQIRDEGFAALIKALGPGDAIRYINSFEQGTGNYTEEKYQNPDEDFDAVVARIKNRNEPK' A
#
# COMPACT_ATOMS: atom_id res chain seq x y z
N MET A 1 10.75 -25.39 7.79
CA MET A 1 11.00 -24.70 6.52
C MET A 1 10.21 -23.40 6.54
N LYS A 2 10.77 -22.29 6.07
CA LYS A 2 10.07 -20.99 6.07
C LYS A 2 8.97 -20.98 5.01
N THR A 3 7.87 -20.30 5.27
CA THR A 3 6.83 -20.04 4.27
C THR A 3 7.30 -18.98 3.27
N ILE A 4 6.64 -18.89 2.12
CA ILE A 4 6.96 -17.86 1.13
C ILE A 4 6.81 -16.44 1.70
N ASN A 5 5.83 -16.22 2.59
CA ASN A 5 5.63 -14.93 3.25
C ASN A 5 6.79 -14.60 4.19
N GLN A 6 7.26 -15.56 4.98
CA GLN A 6 8.42 -15.36 5.85
C GLN A 6 9.69 -15.03 5.06
N ILE A 7 9.90 -15.66 3.91
CA ILE A 7 11.03 -15.35 3.03
C ILE A 7 10.90 -13.93 2.46
N ARG A 8 9.69 -13.53 2.06
CA ARG A 8 9.42 -12.16 1.58
C ARG A 8 9.69 -11.13 2.67
N ASP A 9 9.15 -11.33 3.87
CA ASP A 9 9.33 -10.41 5.00
C ASP A 9 10.82 -10.21 5.33
N GLU A 10 11.60 -11.29 5.35
CA GLU A 10 13.04 -11.23 5.57
C GLU A 10 13.78 -10.50 4.44
N GLY A 11 13.39 -10.74 3.19
CA GLY A 11 13.94 -10.05 2.02
C GLY A 11 13.67 -8.54 2.05
N PHE A 12 12.44 -8.14 2.36
CA PHE A 12 12.07 -6.72 2.53
C PHE A 12 12.87 -6.07 3.67
N ALA A 13 12.97 -6.73 4.83
CA ALA A 13 13.74 -6.22 5.96
C ALA A 13 15.22 -6.03 5.62
N ALA A 14 15.82 -6.97 4.89
CA ALA A 14 17.20 -6.86 4.44
C ALA A 14 17.42 -5.69 3.46
N LEU A 15 16.51 -5.51 2.51
CA LEU A 15 16.54 -4.40 1.55
C LEU A 15 16.43 -3.04 2.25
N ILE A 16 15.46 -2.89 3.15
CA ILE A 16 15.27 -1.66 3.93
C ILE A 16 16.51 -1.35 4.78
N LYS A 17 17.11 -2.38 5.39
CA LYS A 17 18.33 -2.20 6.19
C LYS A 17 19.52 -1.72 5.36
N ALA A 18 19.65 -2.20 4.12
CA ALA A 18 20.79 -1.88 3.26
C ALA A 18 20.63 -0.54 2.53
N LEU A 19 19.42 -0.21 2.09
CA LEU A 19 19.15 0.90 1.17
C LEU A 19 18.34 2.04 1.81
N GLY A 20 17.72 1.80 2.96
CA GLY A 20 16.64 2.64 3.46
C GLY A 20 15.31 2.37 2.72
N PRO A 21 14.18 2.82 3.30
CA PRO A 21 12.85 2.48 2.79
C PRO A 21 12.56 3.04 1.39
N GLY A 22 13.03 4.26 1.09
CA GLY A 22 12.80 4.90 -0.21
C GLY A 22 13.46 4.18 -1.38
N ASP A 23 14.75 3.88 -1.24
CA ASP A 23 15.52 3.22 -2.31
C ASP A 23 15.23 1.72 -2.40
N ALA A 24 14.82 1.07 -1.29
CA ALA A 24 14.28 -0.28 -1.34
C ALA A 24 13.03 -0.38 -2.23
N ILE A 25 12.08 0.56 -2.10
CA ILE A 25 10.87 0.59 -2.95
C ILE A 25 11.25 0.82 -4.43
N ARG A 26 12.14 1.76 -4.71
CA ARG A 26 12.62 2.00 -6.09
C ARG A 26 13.30 0.76 -6.68
N TYR A 27 14.12 0.07 -5.90
CA TYR A 27 14.76 -1.17 -6.31
C TYR A 27 13.74 -2.24 -6.67
N ILE A 28 12.73 -2.48 -5.84
CA ILE A 28 11.66 -3.46 -6.12
C ILE A 28 10.89 -3.08 -7.40
N ASN A 29 10.50 -1.81 -7.52
CA ASN A 29 9.81 -1.27 -8.70
C ASN A 29 10.66 -1.30 -9.98
N SER A 30 11.97 -1.54 -9.88
CA SER A 30 12.83 -1.71 -11.07
C SER A 30 12.70 -3.12 -11.69
N PHE A 31 12.29 -4.13 -10.91
CA PHE A 31 12.03 -5.49 -11.39
C PHE A 31 10.56 -5.70 -11.77
N GLU A 32 9.65 -5.04 -11.05
CA GLU A 32 8.24 -5.07 -11.40
C GLU A 32 7.92 -3.88 -12.31
N GLN A 33 7.72 -4.15 -13.60
CA GLN A 33 6.98 -3.21 -14.45
C GLN A 33 5.57 -3.11 -13.88
N GLY A 34 5.34 -2.13 -13.00
CA GLY A 34 4.02 -1.84 -12.48
C GLY A 34 3.06 -1.69 -13.65
N THR A 35 2.02 -2.53 -13.70
CA THR A 35 0.91 -2.35 -14.63
C THR A 35 -0.12 -1.48 -13.94
N GLY A 36 -0.41 -0.31 -14.50
CA GLY A 36 -1.39 0.63 -13.94
C GLY A 36 -0.89 2.07 -14.03
N ASN A 37 -1.83 2.99 -14.16
CA ASN A 37 -1.54 4.43 -14.15
C ASN A 37 -2.23 5.02 -12.92
N TYR A 38 -1.58 4.88 -11.76
CA TYR A 38 -2.13 5.37 -10.49
C TYR A 38 -2.58 6.83 -10.58
N THR A 39 -1.85 7.65 -11.34
CA THR A 39 -2.22 9.04 -11.58
C THR A 39 -3.57 9.13 -12.29
N GLU A 40 -3.75 8.44 -13.43
CA GLU A 40 -5.03 8.42 -14.14
C GLU A 40 -6.16 7.82 -13.29
N GLU A 41 -5.90 6.67 -12.65
CA GLU A 41 -6.88 5.96 -11.83
C GLU A 41 -7.34 6.82 -10.63
N LYS A 42 -6.42 7.59 -10.02
CA LYS A 42 -6.68 8.51 -8.91
C LYS A 42 -7.58 9.67 -9.30
N TYR A 43 -7.40 10.23 -10.49
CA TYR A 43 -8.21 11.36 -10.95
C TYR A 43 -9.52 10.93 -11.63
N GLN A 44 -9.61 9.69 -12.09
CA GLN A 44 -10.86 9.10 -12.59
C GLN A 44 -11.81 8.66 -11.46
N ASN A 45 -11.25 8.25 -10.32
CA ASN A 45 -12.01 7.86 -9.13
C ASN A 45 -11.66 8.83 -7.99
N PRO A 46 -12.28 10.02 -7.95
CA PRO A 46 -12.04 10.96 -6.87
C PRO A 46 -12.36 10.31 -5.52
N ASP A 47 -11.53 10.61 -4.52
CA ASP A 47 -11.74 10.09 -3.16
C ASP A 47 -13.11 10.52 -2.63
N GLU A 48 -13.72 9.66 -1.80
CA GLU A 48 -14.83 10.10 -0.96
C GLU A 48 -14.36 11.28 -0.10
N ASP A 49 -15.23 12.27 0.03
CA ASP A 49 -15.05 13.37 0.95
C ASP A 49 -14.77 12.84 2.37
N PHE A 50 -13.78 13.42 3.05
CA PHE A 50 -13.32 12.92 4.34
C PHE A 50 -14.46 12.88 5.38
N ASP A 51 -15.31 13.91 5.39
CA ASP A 51 -16.44 13.97 6.32
C ASP A 51 -17.48 12.90 6.01
N ALA A 52 -17.70 12.58 4.73
CA ALA A 52 -18.55 11.46 4.31
C ALA A 52 -18.02 10.10 4.80
N VAL A 53 -16.70 9.86 4.70
CA VAL A 53 -16.06 8.65 5.22
C VAL A 53 -16.25 8.54 6.73
N VAL A 54 -16.00 9.63 7.47
CA VAL A 54 -16.15 9.69 8.93
C VAL A 54 -17.61 9.45 9.35
N ALA A 55 -18.57 10.07 8.68
CA ALA A 55 -19.99 9.90 8.96
C ALA A 55 -20.44 8.43 8.77
N ARG A 56 -20.00 7.78 7.70
CA ARG A 56 -20.29 6.37 7.44
C ARG A 56 -19.72 5.44 8.53
N ILE A 57 -18.50 5.69 8.98
CA ILE A 57 -17.87 4.90 10.06
C ILE A 57 -18.65 5.07 11.37
N LYS A 58 -19.08 6.29 11.70
CA LYS A 58 -19.90 6.56 12.89
C LYS A 58 -21.24 5.84 12.82
N ASN A 59 -21.98 5.98 11.71
CA ASN A 59 -23.29 5.34 11.52
C ASN A 59 -23.24 3.81 11.55
N ARG A 60 -22.11 3.20 11.15
CA ARG A 60 -21.90 1.75 11.23
C ARG A 60 -21.72 1.25 12.68
N ASN A 61 -21.26 2.12 13.57
CA ASN A 61 -20.97 1.81 14.96
C ASN A 61 -22.08 2.25 15.92
N GLU A 62 -23.15 2.87 15.43
CA GLU A 62 -24.31 3.18 16.25
C GLU A 62 -25.08 1.89 16.57
N PRO A 63 -25.28 1.55 17.85
CA PRO A 63 -26.16 0.45 18.22
C PRO A 63 -27.60 0.82 17.83
N LYS A 64 -28.31 -0.14 17.20
CA LYS A 64 -29.76 -0.02 16.95
C LYS A 64 -30.55 0.07 18.25
#